data_AF-Q0ABC5-F1
#
_entry.id   AF-Q0ABC5-F1
#
_cell.length_a   1.000
_cell.length_b   1.000
_cell.length_c   1.000
_cell.angle_alpha   90.00
_cell.angle_beta   90.00
_cell.angle_gamma   90.00
#
_symmetry.space_group_name_H-M   'P 1'
#
loop_
_entity.id
_entity.type
_entity.pdbx_description
1 polymer ?
#
loop_
_entity_poly.entity_id
_entity_poly.type
_entity_poly.pdbx_seq_one_letter_code
_entity_poly.pdbx_strand_id
1 'polypeptide(L)'
;MSDDLSEGFAAAVALHKALILAADDDATGTALCPERPATPQRWTPTFRLIPYQAVDPAGLGLGGTDSFHDIGDEALDRAIRQVVWVEGPVHVLVLADRLLTGAGVARLGSRIRGRIEGRLARLETAGELALCHAFIARPGQFVLPPYRDWRTAPGKTRQLDHVHDGELMLCLLHAVLAAEGIAVDDALNNGLHRIGFTRLTIHARQRLQAPLQALLDEGMLDNEDNRLHLGPEAFLRRIRSR
;
A
#
# COMPACT_ATOMS: atom_id res chain seq x y z
N MET A 1 42.92 4.18 7.06
CA MET A 1 41.91 3.63 8.00
C MET A 1 40.47 4.01 7.64
N SER A 2 40.21 5.01 6.78
CA SER A 2 38.84 5.36 6.33
C SER A 2 38.30 4.47 5.20
N ASP A 3 39.17 4.00 4.29
CA ASP A 3 38.74 3.20 3.12
C ASP A 3 38.22 1.80 3.50
N ASP A 4 38.84 1.14 4.47
CA ASP A 4 38.52 -0.25 4.87
C ASP A 4 37.13 -0.35 5.53
N LEU A 5 36.73 0.70 6.26
CA LEU A 5 35.38 0.82 6.83
C LEU A 5 34.34 1.13 5.75
N SER A 6 34.73 1.86 4.70
CA SER A 6 33.87 2.15 3.55
C SER A 6 33.59 0.89 2.71
N GLU A 7 34.62 0.07 2.46
CA GLU A 7 34.45 -1.22 1.77
C GLU A 7 33.61 -2.20 2.59
N GLY A 8 33.85 -2.29 3.91
CA GLY A 8 33.06 -3.14 4.79
C GLY A 8 31.57 -2.74 4.84
N PHE A 9 31.28 -1.45 4.89
CA PHE A 9 29.90 -0.94 4.85
C PHE A 9 29.23 -1.22 3.49
N ALA A 10 29.93 -1.00 2.38
CA ALA A 10 29.42 -1.29 1.04
C ALA A 10 29.09 -2.78 0.88
N ALA A 11 29.93 -3.68 1.40
CA ALA A 11 29.67 -5.12 1.40
C ALA A 11 28.43 -5.50 2.25
N ALA A 12 28.26 -4.86 3.40
CA ALA A 12 27.08 -5.06 4.25
C ALA A 12 25.78 -4.57 3.56
N VAL A 13 25.81 -3.42 2.88
CA VAL A 13 24.70 -2.92 2.06
C VAL A 13 24.39 -3.88 0.92
N ALA A 14 25.40 -4.39 0.21
CA ALA A 14 25.23 -5.35 -0.87
C ALA A 14 24.58 -6.66 -0.38
N LEU A 15 25.03 -7.19 0.76
CA LEU A 15 24.43 -8.37 1.39
C LEU A 15 22.98 -8.10 1.81
N HIS A 16 22.69 -6.95 2.42
CA HIS A 16 21.34 -6.58 2.81
C HIS A 16 20.39 -6.47 1.60
N LYS A 17 20.84 -5.84 0.52
CA LYS A 17 20.12 -5.78 -0.76
C LYS A 17 19.83 -7.17 -1.31
N ALA A 18 20.84 -8.05 -1.32
CA ALA A 18 20.69 -9.42 -1.78
C ALA A 18 19.65 -10.19 -0.96
N LEU A 19 19.68 -10.06 0.37
CA LEU A 19 18.70 -10.68 1.27
C LEU A 19 17.28 -10.14 1.09
N ILE A 20 17.12 -8.85 0.75
CA ILE A 20 15.80 -8.27 0.45
C ILE A 20 15.28 -8.78 -0.90
N LEU A 21 16.12 -8.77 -1.94
CA LEU A 21 15.72 -9.10 -3.31
C LEU A 21 15.54 -10.59 -3.55
N ALA A 22 16.30 -11.43 -2.83
CA ALA A 22 16.25 -12.89 -2.89
C ALA A 22 15.75 -13.48 -1.56
N ALA A 23 14.84 -12.78 -0.88
CA ALA A 23 14.23 -13.29 0.35
C ALA A 23 13.56 -14.64 0.09
N ASP A 24 13.92 -15.64 0.89
CA ASP A 24 13.23 -16.93 0.89
C ASP A 24 11.78 -16.73 1.34
N ASP A 25 10.83 -17.16 0.51
CA ASP A 25 9.40 -17.04 0.79
C ASP A 25 8.97 -17.83 2.04
N ASP A 26 9.75 -18.84 2.43
CA ASP A 26 9.54 -19.67 3.63
C ASP A 26 10.26 -19.13 4.87
N ALA A 27 11.10 -18.10 4.72
CA ALA A 27 11.78 -17.45 5.84
C ALA A 27 10.78 -16.59 6.64
N THR A 28 10.04 -17.25 7.54
CA THR A 28 9.18 -16.57 8.51
C THR A 28 10.04 -15.93 9.61
N GLY A 29 9.96 -14.59 9.71
CA GLY A 29 10.86 -13.73 10.50
C GLY A 29 10.96 -13.99 12.01
N THR A 30 10.26 -15.00 12.54
CA THR A 30 10.36 -15.42 13.94
C THR A 30 11.73 -15.97 14.32
N ALA A 31 12.51 -16.51 13.37
CA ALA A 31 13.84 -17.06 13.65
C ALA A 31 14.97 -16.02 13.73
N LEU A 32 14.80 -14.84 13.09
CA LEU A 32 15.85 -13.81 12.99
C LEU A 32 15.63 -12.63 13.95
N CYS A 33 14.40 -12.38 14.39
CA CYS A 33 14.05 -11.34 15.36
C CYS A 33 13.11 -11.92 16.42
N PRO A 34 13.63 -12.44 17.56
CA PRO A 34 12.81 -13.10 18.58
C PRO A 34 11.88 -12.14 19.33
N GLU A 35 12.14 -10.83 19.30
CA GLU A 35 11.23 -9.82 19.84
C GLU A 35 10.28 -9.35 18.74
N ARG A 36 8.97 -9.40 19.03
CA ARG A 36 7.92 -8.82 18.17
C ARG A 36 8.33 -7.38 17.81
N PRO A 37 8.64 -7.05 16.55
CA PRO A 37 9.00 -5.69 16.21
C PRO A 37 7.85 -4.78 16.63
N ALA A 38 8.19 -3.70 17.34
CA ALA A 38 7.22 -2.70 17.78
C ALA A 38 6.33 -2.30 16.60
N THR A 39 5.05 -2.01 16.86
CA THR A 39 4.16 -1.48 15.84
C THR A 39 4.84 -0.26 15.20
N PRO A 40 5.11 -0.28 13.88
CA PRO A 40 5.80 0.82 13.24
C PRO A 40 4.98 2.10 13.45
N GLN A 41 5.66 3.20 13.75
CA GLN A 41 5.04 4.51 13.97
C GLN A 41 5.18 5.43 12.76
N ARG A 42 6.08 5.08 11.84
CA ARG A 42 6.33 5.78 10.58
C ARG A 42 6.26 4.80 9.44
N TRP A 43 5.97 5.31 8.25
CA TRP A 43 5.91 4.52 7.03
C TRP A 43 7.13 3.60 6.96
N THR A 44 6.89 2.31 6.82
CA THR A 44 7.92 1.29 6.86
C THR A 44 7.79 0.43 5.61
N PRO A 45 8.87 0.26 4.83
CA PRO A 45 8.78 -0.49 3.59
C PRO A 45 8.57 -1.98 3.84
N THR A 46 7.69 -2.57 3.03
CA THR A 46 7.53 -4.02 2.89
C THR A 46 8.15 -4.46 1.56
N PHE A 47 8.80 -5.62 1.56
CA PHE A 47 9.54 -6.07 0.37
C PHE A 47 8.92 -7.25 -0.36
N ARG A 48 7.91 -7.87 0.25
CA ARG A 48 7.22 -9.01 -0.35
C ARG A 48 6.08 -8.53 -1.23
N LEU A 49 6.22 -8.75 -2.54
CA LEU A 49 5.14 -8.54 -3.50
C LEU A 49 4.10 -9.66 -3.35
N ILE A 50 2.86 -9.31 -3.03
CA ILE A 50 1.75 -10.25 -2.88
C ILE A 50 0.66 -9.97 -3.93
N PRO A 51 -0.07 -10.98 -4.42
CA PRO A 51 -1.16 -10.75 -5.37
C PRO A 51 -2.28 -9.92 -4.72
N TYR A 52 -2.92 -9.04 -5.50
CA TYR A 52 -4.13 -8.36 -5.06
C TYR A 52 -5.24 -9.38 -4.81
N GLN A 53 -5.80 -9.35 -3.61
CA GLN A 53 -6.92 -10.20 -3.20
C GLN A 53 -8.19 -9.34 -3.10
N ALA A 54 -9.12 -9.53 -4.04
CA ALA A 54 -10.44 -8.92 -3.96
C ALA A 54 -11.33 -9.71 -3.01
N VAL A 55 -12.12 -9.01 -2.18
CA VAL A 55 -13.21 -9.63 -1.43
C VAL A 55 -14.29 -10.06 -2.40
N ASP A 56 -14.82 -11.28 -2.17
CA ASP A 56 -16.03 -11.74 -2.83
C ASP A 56 -17.25 -10.93 -2.33
N PRO A 57 -17.91 -10.12 -3.19
CA PRO A 57 -19.05 -9.33 -2.79
C PRO A 57 -20.24 -10.17 -2.29
N ALA A 58 -20.43 -11.39 -2.81
CA ALA A 58 -21.49 -12.28 -2.35
C ALA A 58 -21.28 -12.71 -0.89
N GLY A 59 -20.03 -12.85 -0.47
CA GLY A 59 -19.63 -13.17 0.90
C GLY A 59 -19.78 -12.02 1.91
N LEU A 60 -20.25 -10.83 1.50
CA LEU A 60 -20.49 -9.71 2.42
C LEU A 60 -21.80 -9.83 3.20
N GLY A 61 -22.72 -10.69 2.75
CA GLY A 61 -24.02 -10.89 3.39
C GLY A 61 -24.90 -9.64 3.37
N LEU A 62 -24.85 -8.86 2.28
CA LEU A 62 -25.65 -7.66 2.05
C LEU A 62 -26.88 -7.90 1.16
N GLY A 63 -27.00 -9.09 0.57
CA GLY A 63 -28.13 -9.45 -0.28
C GLY A 63 -29.43 -9.69 0.49
N GLY A 64 -30.53 -9.83 -0.24
CA GLY A 64 -31.85 -10.14 0.32
C GLY A 64 -32.65 -8.92 0.81
N THR A 65 -32.22 -7.70 0.46
CA THR A 65 -32.96 -6.45 0.71
C THR A 65 -33.34 -5.78 -0.61
N ASP A 66 -34.51 -5.13 -0.65
CA ASP A 66 -35.01 -4.46 -1.86
C ASP A 66 -34.25 -3.14 -2.15
N SER A 67 -33.70 -2.51 -1.10
CA SER A 67 -32.93 -1.28 -1.18
C SER A 67 -31.70 -1.33 -0.29
N PHE A 68 -30.61 -0.68 -0.75
CA PHE A 68 -29.42 -0.45 0.08
C PHE A 68 -29.74 0.28 1.40
N HIS A 69 -30.83 1.06 1.41
CA HIS A 69 -31.28 1.76 2.60
C HIS A 69 -31.91 0.84 3.67
N ASP A 70 -32.28 -0.39 3.31
CA ASP A 70 -32.88 -1.34 4.23
C ASP A 70 -31.85 -2.26 4.90
N ILE A 71 -30.60 -2.25 4.42
CA ILE A 71 -29.48 -2.94 5.06
C ILE A 71 -29.30 -2.38 6.48
N GLY A 72 -29.29 -3.26 7.47
CA GLY A 72 -29.04 -2.87 8.86
C GLY A 72 -27.62 -2.30 9.06
N ASP A 73 -27.48 -1.31 9.91
CA ASP A 73 -26.22 -0.61 10.17
C ASP A 73 -25.08 -1.55 10.60
N GLU A 74 -25.36 -2.56 11.44
CA GLU A 74 -24.36 -3.54 11.86
C GLU A 74 -23.91 -4.46 10.70
N ALA A 75 -24.83 -4.82 9.80
CA ALA A 75 -24.49 -5.61 8.63
C ALA A 75 -23.60 -4.81 7.66
N LEU A 76 -23.89 -3.52 7.48
CA LEU A 76 -23.07 -2.62 6.68
C LEU A 76 -21.69 -2.39 7.30
N ASP A 77 -21.61 -2.15 8.62
CA ASP A 77 -20.33 -1.99 9.32
C ASP A 77 -19.46 -3.25 9.22
N ARG A 78 -20.06 -4.44 9.41
CA ARG A 78 -19.38 -5.73 9.23
C ARG A 78 -18.83 -5.87 7.80
N ALA A 79 -19.63 -5.55 6.78
CA ALA A 79 -19.20 -5.62 5.39
C ALA A 79 -18.07 -4.64 5.08
N ILE A 80 -18.14 -3.40 5.60
CA ILE A 80 -17.06 -2.41 5.48
C ILE A 80 -15.76 -2.95 6.08
N ARG A 81 -15.80 -3.48 7.31
CA ARG A 81 -14.63 -4.07 7.96
C ARG A 81 -14.05 -5.22 7.14
N GLN A 82 -14.89 -6.11 6.61
CA GLN A 82 -14.45 -7.25 5.80
C GLN A 82 -13.69 -6.79 4.55
N VAL A 83 -14.20 -5.77 3.84
CA VAL A 83 -13.48 -5.19 2.69
C VAL A 83 -12.17 -4.55 3.13
N VAL A 84 -12.16 -3.73 4.18
CA VAL A 84 -10.95 -3.03 4.61
C VAL A 84 -9.88 -3.99 5.14
N TRP A 85 -10.25 -5.08 5.81
CA TRP A 85 -9.27 -6.03 6.36
C TRP A 85 -8.50 -6.75 5.26
N VAL A 86 -9.16 -7.04 4.13
CA VAL A 86 -8.60 -7.79 3.01
C VAL A 86 -7.97 -6.86 1.97
N GLU A 87 -8.67 -5.79 1.57
CA GLU A 87 -8.27 -4.89 0.49
C GLU A 87 -7.60 -3.60 0.99
N GLY A 88 -7.46 -3.39 2.31
CA GLY A 88 -6.88 -2.18 2.90
C GLY A 88 -5.37 -2.01 2.67
N PRO A 89 -4.87 -0.77 2.44
CA PRO A 89 -5.62 0.46 2.22
C PRO A 89 -6.44 0.40 0.93
N VAL A 90 -7.74 0.68 1.03
CA VAL A 90 -8.70 0.55 -0.08
C VAL A 90 -9.27 1.91 -0.42
N HIS A 91 -9.33 2.24 -1.71
CA HIS A 91 -9.95 3.47 -2.16
C HIS A 91 -11.47 3.44 -1.97
N VAL A 92 -12.09 4.56 -1.60
CA VAL A 92 -13.52 4.67 -1.29
C VAL A 92 -14.43 4.19 -2.44
N LEU A 93 -14.01 4.39 -3.70
CA LEU A 93 -14.77 3.90 -4.85
C LEU A 93 -14.68 2.38 -5.01
N VAL A 94 -13.56 1.76 -4.63
CA VAL A 94 -13.41 0.29 -4.62
C VAL A 94 -14.27 -0.30 -3.50
N LEU A 95 -14.22 0.31 -2.30
CA LEU A 95 -15.10 -0.07 -1.19
C LEU A 95 -16.58 0.02 -1.60
N ALA A 96 -16.99 1.15 -2.17
CA ALA A 96 -18.37 1.32 -2.62
C ALA A 96 -18.76 0.28 -3.68
N ASP A 97 -17.89 0.00 -4.65
CA ASP A 97 -18.13 -1.03 -5.67
C ASP A 97 -18.39 -2.42 -5.05
N ARG A 98 -17.60 -2.83 -4.04
CA ARG A 98 -17.81 -4.10 -3.33
C ARG A 98 -19.14 -4.14 -2.60
N LEU A 99 -19.45 -3.08 -1.84
CA LEU A 99 -20.70 -3.00 -1.07
C LEU A 99 -21.94 -3.01 -1.97
N LEU A 100 -21.90 -2.25 -3.06
CA LEU A 100 -23.01 -2.19 -4.02
C LEU A 100 -23.21 -3.51 -4.74
N THR A 101 -22.11 -4.15 -5.17
CA THR A 101 -22.17 -5.46 -5.82
C THR A 101 -22.73 -6.52 -4.87
N GLY A 102 -22.28 -6.53 -3.61
CA GLY A 102 -22.79 -7.45 -2.59
C GLY A 102 -24.25 -7.22 -2.21
N ALA A 103 -24.74 -5.98 -2.35
CA ALA A 103 -26.15 -5.62 -2.14
C ALA A 103 -27.02 -5.77 -3.39
N GLY A 104 -26.47 -6.14 -4.55
CA GLY A 104 -27.21 -6.21 -5.81
C GLY A 104 -27.64 -4.83 -6.36
N VAL A 105 -27.00 -3.74 -5.95
CA VAL A 105 -27.35 -2.38 -6.34
C VAL A 105 -26.42 -1.85 -7.42
N ALA A 106 -26.98 -1.39 -8.54
CA ALA A 106 -26.19 -1.03 -9.71
C ALA A 106 -25.49 0.35 -9.65
N ARG A 107 -26.01 1.31 -8.86
CA ARG A 107 -25.56 2.71 -8.91
C ARG A 107 -25.29 3.33 -7.53
N LEU A 108 -24.17 4.04 -7.43
CA LEU A 108 -23.81 4.84 -6.26
C LEU A 108 -24.45 6.22 -6.35
N GLY A 109 -25.67 6.36 -5.83
CA GLY A 109 -26.34 7.65 -5.66
C GLY A 109 -25.82 8.46 -4.46
N SER A 110 -26.14 9.74 -4.39
CA SER A 110 -25.73 10.64 -3.28
C SER A 110 -26.19 10.15 -1.91
N ARG A 111 -27.39 9.59 -1.80
CA ARG A 111 -27.94 9.04 -0.55
C ARG A 111 -27.17 7.80 -0.06
N ILE A 112 -26.81 6.90 -0.98
CA ILE A 112 -26.02 5.70 -0.65
C ILE A 112 -24.60 6.12 -0.26
N ARG A 113 -24.00 7.06 -1.00
CA ARG A 113 -22.69 7.63 -0.68
C ARG A 113 -22.67 8.24 0.72
N GLY A 114 -23.61 9.13 1.03
CA GLY A 114 -23.71 9.75 2.36
C GLY A 114 -23.92 8.73 3.48
N ARG A 115 -24.65 7.63 3.21
CA ARG A 115 -24.78 6.54 4.16
C ARG A 115 -23.44 5.85 4.42
N ILE A 116 -22.70 5.47 3.37
CA ILE A 116 -21.39 4.82 3.51
C ILE A 116 -20.42 5.74 4.25
N GLU A 117 -20.35 7.03 3.88
CA GLU A 117 -19.51 8.03 4.53
C GLU A 117 -19.84 8.19 6.01
N GLY A 118 -21.14 8.23 6.37
CA GLY A 118 -21.58 8.28 7.77
C GLY A 118 -21.16 7.05 8.58
N ARG A 119 -21.19 5.85 7.99
CA ARG A 119 -20.69 4.63 8.64
C ARG A 119 -19.17 4.64 8.82
N LEU A 120 -18.45 5.08 7.80
CA LEU A 120 -16.98 5.20 7.86
C LEU A 120 -16.55 6.16 8.97
N ALA A 121 -17.17 7.34 9.08
CA ALA A 121 -16.88 8.31 10.13
C ALA A 121 -17.15 7.75 11.54
N ARG A 122 -18.21 6.95 11.70
CA ARG A 122 -18.50 6.27 12.97
C ARG A 122 -17.40 5.27 13.35
N LEU A 123 -17.00 4.42 12.40
CA LEU A 123 -15.97 3.39 12.61
C LEU A 123 -14.58 3.99 12.84
N GLU A 124 -14.28 5.12 12.20
CA GLU A 124 -13.08 5.91 12.46
C GLU A 124 -13.07 6.48 13.88
N THR A 125 -14.17 7.10 14.30
CA THR A 125 -14.32 7.67 15.65
C THR A 125 -14.19 6.59 16.73
N ALA A 126 -14.63 5.36 16.42
CA ALA A 126 -14.47 4.20 17.29
C ALA A 126 -13.03 3.62 17.31
N GLY A 127 -12.12 4.15 16.48
CA GLY A 127 -10.74 3.69 16.35
C GLY A 127 -10.59 2.35 15.63
N GLU A 128 -11.65 1.85 14.99
CA GLU A 128 -11.62 0.57 14.27
C GLU A 128 -10.99 0.71 12.87
N LEU A 129 -11.16 1.87 12.26
CA LEU A 129 -10.63 2.24 10.96
C LEU A 129 -9.80 3.52 11.08
N ALA A 130 -8.95 3.75 10.08
CA ALA A 130 -8.35 5.04 9.82
C ALA A 130 -8.72 5.47 8.40
N LEU A 131 -8.98 6.76 8.20
CA LEU A 131 -9.14 7.36 6.88
C LEU A 131 -7.92 8.22 6.55
N CYS A 132 -7.46 8.14 5.31
CA CYS A 132 -6.43 9.00 4.75
C CYS A 132 -6.89 9.44 3.36
N HIS A 133 -7.35 10.69 3.25
CA HIS A 133 -7.98 11.21 2.04
C HIS A 133 -9.10 10.30 1.52
N ALA A 134 -8.92 9.69 0.34
CA ALA A 134 -9.88 8.79 -0.29
C ALA A 134 -9.67 7.31 0.08
N PHE A 135 -8.75 7.00 1.00
CA PHE A 135 -8.39 5.64 1.38
C PHE A 135 -8.85 5.30 2.79
N ILE A 136 -9.25 4.04 2.97
CA ILE A 136 -9.69 3.47 4.23
C ILE A 136 -8.80 2.27 4.53
N ALA A 137 -8.28 2.18 5.75
CA ALA A 137 -7.43 1.09 6.17
C ALA A 137 -7.64 0.75 7.64
N ARG A 138 -7.12 -0.40 8.09
CA ARG A 138 -6.82 -0.56 9.51
C ARG A 138 -5.73 0.45 9.89
N PRO A 139 -5.72 0.99 11.11
CA PRO A 139 -4.72 2.00 11.52
C PRO A 139 -3.27 1.63 11.19
N GLY A 140 -2.87 0.36 11.37
CA GLY A 140 -1.51 -0.10 11.06
C GLY A 140 -1.18 -0.25 9.57
N GLN A 141 -2.17 -0.34 8.68
CA GLN A 141 -1.95 -0.59 7.24
C GLN A 141 -1.47 0.64 6.47
N PHE A 142 -1.70 1.86 6.97
CA PHE A 142 -1.09 3.06 6.36
C PHE A 142 0.41 3.14 6.66
N VAL A 143 0.80 2.69 7.84
CA VAL A 143 2.18 2.73 8.31
C VAL A 143 2.99 1.55 7.77
N LEU A 144 2.35 0.41 7.60
CA LEU A 144 2.92 -0.79 6.98
C LEU A 144 2.09 -1.18 5.77
N PRO A 145 2.20 -0.47 4.63
CA PRO A 145 1.40 -0.75 3.46
C PRO A 145 1.78 -2.10 2.82
N PRO A 146 0.80 -2.82 2.25
CA PRO A 146 1.07 -4.05 1.52
C PRO A 146 1.69 -3.74 0.16
N TYR A 147 2.72 -4.47 -0.27
CA TYR A 147 3.23 -4.35 -1.64
C TYR A 147 2.44 -5.28 -2.57
N ARG A 148 1.48 -4.75 -3.34
CA ARG A 148 0.54 -5.58 -4.12
C ARG A 148 0.84 -5.62 -5.61
N ASP A 149 0.70 -6.81 -6.21
CA ASP A 149 0.58 -6.99 -7.65
C ASP A 149 -0.89 -6.85 -8.06
N TRP A 150 -1.20 -5.78 -8.81
CA TRP A 150 -2.55 -5.43 -9.23
C TRP A 150 -3.00 -6.15 -10.51
N ARG A 151 -2.19 -7.03 -11.11
CA ARG A 151 -2.57 -7.76 -12.35
C ARG A 151 -3.86 -8.56 -12.19
N THR A 152 -4.07 -9.15 -11.02
CA THR A 152 -5.27 -9.94 -10.67
C THR A 152 -6.44 -9.10 -10.16
N ALA A 153 -6.26 -7.78 -9.97
CA ALA A 153 -7.32 -6.92 -9.48
C ALA A 153 -8.47 -6.83 -10.52
N PRO A 154 -9.74 -6.77 -10.08
CA PRO A 154 -10.87 -6.65 -10.99
C PRO A 154 -10.75 -5.43 -11.91
N GLY A 155 -10.97 -5.62 -13.22
CA GLY A 155 -10.66 -4.60 -14.24
C GLY A 155 -11.32 -3.23 -14.00
N LYS A 156 -12.56 -3.21 -13.47
CA LYS A 156 -13.28 -1.98 -13.12
C LYS A 156 -12.58 -1.15 -12.05
N THR A 157 -11.95 -1.83 -11.09
CA THR A 157 -11.30 -1.21 -9.92
C THR A 157 -9.79 -1.10 -10.06
N ARG A 158 -9.18 -1.76 -11.06
CA ARG A 158 -7.75 -1.71 -11.36
C ARG A 158 -7.37 -0.38 -12.03
N GLN A 159 -7.27 0.67 -11.21
CA GLN A 159 -6.91 2.03 -11.63
C GLN A 159 -5.79 2.54 -10.73
N LEU A 160 -4.84 3.30 -11.28
CA LEU A 160 -3.69 3.78 -10.52
C LEU A 160 -4.10 4.71 -9.37
N ASP A 161 -5.16 5.50 -9.55
CA ASP A 161 -5.70 6.38 -8.52
C ASP A 161 -6.31 5.63 -7.33
N HIS A 162 -6.58 4.33 -7.51
CA HIS A 162 -7.06 3.46 -6.43
C HIS A 162 -5.93 2.77 -5.66
N VAL A 163 -4.66 3.05 -6.02
CA VAL A 163 -3.48 2.56 -5.30
C VAL A 163 -3.07 3.62 -4.28
N HIS A 164 -2.87 3.23 -3.03
CA HIS A 164 -2.49 4.16 -1.97
C HIS A 164 -1.05 4.64 -2.14
N ASP A 165 -0.75 5.87 -1.73
CA ASP A 165 0.59 6.48 -1.87
C ASP A 165 1.67 5.61 -1.25
N GLY A 166 1.40 5.04 -0.07
CA GLY A 166 2.33 4.14 0.58
C GLY A 166 2.73 2.92 -0.26
N GLU A 167 1.86 2.42 -1.15
CA GLU A 167 2.21 1.33 -2.08
C GLU A 167 2.96 1.82 -3.32
N LEU A 168 2.65 3.03 -3.78
CA LEU A 168 3.38 3.67 -4.86
C LEU A 168 4.80 4.01 -4.42
N MET A 169 4.97 4.44 -3.16
CA MET A 169 6.29 4.59 -2.54
C MET A 169 7.05 3.25 -2.57
N LEU A 170 6.38 2.13 -2.24
CA LEU A 170 7.01 0.82 -2.33
C LEU A 170 7.44 0.50 -3.77
N CYS A 171 6.61 0.76 -4.76
CA CYS A 171 6.96 0.43 -6.15
C CYS A 171 8.18 1.22 -6.65
N LEU A 172 8.32 2.49 -6.24
CA LEU A 172 9.46 3.34 -6.55
C LEU A 172 10.73 2.91 -5.82
N LEU A 173 10.63 2.69 -4.50
CA LEU A 173 11.75 2.22 -3.69
C LEU A 173 12.31 0.90 -4.23
N HIS A 174 11.44 -0.03 -4.61
CA HIS A 174 11.83 -1.31 -5.20
C HIS A 174 12.48 -1.18 -6.58
N ALA A 175 12.08 -0.19 -7.38
CA ALA A 175 12.69 0.06 -8.68
C ALA A 175 14.14 0.53 -8.52
N VAL A 176 14.40 1.42 -7.58
CA VAL A 176 15.76 1.91 -7.26
C VAL A 176 16.58 0.82 -6.58
N LEU A 177 15.99 0.05 -5.67
CA LEU A 177 16.66 -1.09 -5.04
C LEU A 177 17.15 -2.12 -6.07
N ALA A 178 16.38 -2.35 -7.13
CA ALA A 178 16.73 -3.27 -8.21
C ALA A 178 17.79 -2.70 -9.17
N ALA A 179 17.89 -1.37 -9.29
CA ALA A 179 18.82 -0.68 -10.18
C ALA A 179 19.28 0.63 -9.55
N GLU A 180 20.42 0.60 -8.85
CA GLU A 180 20.99 1.78 -8.19
C GLU A 180 21.40 2.84 -9.21
N GLY A 181 21.14 4.13 -8.92
CA GLY A 181 21.45 5.23 -9.83
C GLY A 181 20.61 5.19 -11.11
N ILE A 182 19.38 4.72 -11.03
CA ILE A 182 18.45 4.67 -12.18
C ILE A 182 17.92 6.07 -12.49
N ALA A 183 17.72 6.40 -13.77
CA ALA A 183 17.07 7.67 -14.14
C ALA A 183 15.64 7.73 -13.57
N VAL A 184 15.20 8.92 -13.16
CA VAL A 184 13.87 9.09 -12.51
C VAL A 184 12.76 8.43 -13.34
N ASP A 185 12.64 8.76 -14.63
CA ASP A 185 11.58 8.24 -15.49
C ASP A 185 11.64 6.70 -15.65
N ASP A 186 12.83 6.11 -15.69
CA ASP A 186 13.01 4.66 -15.74
C ASP A 186 12.57 4.00 -14.43
N ALA A 187 12.85 4.62 -13.28
CA ALA A 187 12.38 4.14 -11.99
C ALA A 187 10.85 4.18 -11.88
N LEU A 188 10.22 5.28 -12.32
CA LEU A 188 8.76 5.41 -12.37
C LEU A 188 8.14 4.31 -13.23
N ASN A 189 8.68 4.10 -14.44
CA ASN A 189 8.17 3.09 -15.38
C ASN A 189 8.37 1.66 -14.87
N ASN A 190 9.56 1.34 -14.36
CA ASN A 190 9.87 0.02 -13.82
C ASN A 190 9.04 -0.31 -12.57
N GLY A 191 8.85 0.67 -11.67
CA GLY A 191 8.01 0.53 -10.48
C GLY A 191 6.55 0.20 -10.83
N LEU A 192 5.96 0.95 -11.76
CA LEU A 192 4.60 0.68 -12.24
C LEU A 192 4.47 -0.69 -12.90
N HIS A 193 5.40 -1.03 -13.79
CA HIS A 193 5.37 -2.29 -14.52
C HIS A 193 5.42 -3.50 -13.57
N ARG A 194 6.18 -3.38 -12.48
CA ARG A 194 6.32 -4.41 -11.46
C ARG A 194 5.00 -4.73 -10.74
N ILE A 195 4.19 -3.73 -10.46
CA ILE A 195 2.88 -3.89 -9.79
C ILE A 195 1.71 -4.09 -10.77
N GLY A 196 1.97 -4.24 -12.07
CA GLY A 196 0.96 -4.59 -13.07
C GLY A 196 0.39 -3.43 -13.90
N PHE A 197 0.92 -2.21 -13.78
CA PHE A 197 0.56 -1.08 -14.63
C PHE A 197 1.59 -0.92 -15.76
N THR A 198 1.17 -1.10 -17.01
CA THR A 198 2.10 -1.36 -18.11
C THR A 198 2.72 -0.14 -18.79
N ARG A 199 2.20 1.07 -18.54
CA ARG A 199 2.65 2.29 -19.24
C ARG A 199 2.76 3.48 -18.28
N LEU A 200 3.90 4.17 -18.35
CA LEU A 200 4.07 5.50 -17.76
C LEU A 200 3.42 6.57 -18.64
N THR A 201 2.11 6.77 -18.47
CA THR A 201 1.40 7.89 -19.10
C THR A 201 1.70 9.22 -18.40
N ILE A 202 1.32 10.35 -19.01
CA ILE A 202 1.41 11.68 -18.36
C ILE A 202 0.69 11.69 -17.01
N HIS A 203 -0.52 11.13 -16.97
CA HIS A 203 -1.30 10.98 -15.76
C HIS A 203 -0.58 10.12 -14.71
N ALA A 204 0.00 8.98 -15.13
CA ALA A 204 0.74 8.12 -14.21
C ALA A 204 1.99 8.82 -13.65
N ARG A 205 2.72 9.57 -14.48
CA ARG A 205 3.86 10.38 -14.04
C ARG A 205 3.44 11.42 -13.01
N GLN A 206 2.33 12.11 -13.23
CA GLN A 206 1.76 13.09 -12.28
C GLN A 206 1.36 12.43 -10.96
N ARG A 207 0.68 11.28 -11.03
CA ARG A 207 0.23 10.52 -9.86
C ARG A 207 1.38 10.04 -8.96
N LEU A 208 2.54 9.76 -9.55
CA LEU A 208 3.75 9.30 -8.84
C LEU A 208 4.60 10.43 -8.25
N GLN A 209 4.35 11.70 -8.60
CA GLN A 209 5.16 12.82 -8.09
C GLN A 209 5.09 12.92 -6.56
N ALA A 210 3.90 12.86 -5.98
CA ALA A 210 3.73 12.96 -4.53
C ALA A 210 4.37 11.76 -3.77
N PRO A 211 4.16 10.49 -4.19
CA PRO A 211 4.90 9.36 -3.63
C PRO A 211 6.44 9.47 -3.75
N LEU A 212 6.94 9.95 -4.89
CA LEU A 212 8.39 10.14 -5.07
C LEU A 212 8.92 11.22 -4.13
N GLN A 213 8.25 12.38 -4.07
CA GLN A 213 8.67 13.47 -3.19
C GLN A 213 8.65 13.03 -1.73
N ALA A 214 7.65 12.28 -1.29
CA ALA A 214 7.61 11.73 0.06
C ALA A 214 8.80 10.82 0.38
N LEU A 215 9.27 10.00 -0.58
CA LEU A 215 10.47 9.18 -0.39
C LEU A 215 11.75 10.01 -0.27
N LEU A 216 11.85 11.09 -1.03
CA LEU A 216 12.97 12.03 -0.94
C LEU A 216 12.97 12.77 0.41
N ASP A 217 11.79 13.26 0.83
CA ASP A 217 11.62 13.99 2.09
C ASP A 217 11.89 13.10 3.32
N GLU A 218 11.53 11.82 3.26
CA GLU A 218 11.82 10.83 4.30
C GLU A 218 13.28 10.31 4.26
N GLY A 219 14.10 10.76 3.30
CA GLY A 219 15.50 10.30 3.14
C GLY A 219 15.62 8.82 2.76
N MET A 220 14.56 8.24 2.21
CA MET A 220 14.52 6.86 1.70
C MET A 220 15.14 6.75 0.31
N LEU A 221 15.02 7.81 -0.48
CA LEU A 221 15.69 7.97 -1.76
C LEU A 221 16.45 9.30 -1.76
N ASP A 222 17.53 9.33 -2.52
CA ASP A 222 18.25 10.56 -2.87
C ASP A 222 18.20 10.78 -4.39
N ASN A 223 18.22 12.04 -4.82
CA ASN A 223 18.23 12.41 -6.23
C ASN A 223 19.48 13.22 -6.54
N GLU A 224 20.40 12.62 -7.29
CA GLU A 224 21.64 13.23 -7.75
C GLU A 224 21.62 13.26 -9.28
N ASP A 225 21.72 14.46 -9.88
CA ASP A 225 21.75 14.63 -11.34
C ASP A 225 20.63 13.90 -12.10
N ASN A 226 19.41 13.91 -11.57
CA ASN A 226 18.23 13.22 -12.12
C ASN A 226 18.34 11.68 -12.13
N ARG A 227 19.14 11.14 -11.20
CA ARG A 227 19.29 9.71 -10.95
C ARG A 227 18.93 9.44 -9.49
N LEU A 228 18.15 8.39 -9.28
CA LEU A 228 17.67 7.99 -7.98
C LEU A 228 18.60 6.97 -7.35
N HIS A 229 18.95 7.23 -6.10
CA HIS A 229 19.78 6.41 -5.25
C HIS A 229 19.02 6.04 -3.98
N LEU A 230 19.43 4.97 -3.30
CA LEU A 230 18.90 4.67 -1.98
C LEU A 230 19.47 5.64 -0.96
N GLY A 231 18.58 6.33 -0.24
CA GLY A 231 18.96 7.20 0.85
C GLY A 231 19.30 6.41 2.13
N PRO A 232 19.95 7.05 3.11
CA PRO A 232 20.39 6.40 4.34
C PRO A 232 19.24 5.82 5.17
N GLU A 233 18.05 6.44 5.17
CA GLU A 233 16.91 5.97 5.95
C GLU A 233 16.29 4.68 5.36
N ALA A 234 16.60 4.33 4.10
CA ALA A 234 16.17 3.06 3.50
C ALA A 234 16.73 1.82 4.25
N PHE A 235 17.84 1.99 4.96
CA PHE A 235 18.53 0.92 5.70
C PHE A 235 18.27 0.97 7.22
N LEU A 236 17.63 2.03 7.73
CA LEU A 236 17.43 2.22 9.15
C LEU A 236 16.10 1.63 9.62
N ARG A 237 16.18 0.61 10.48
CA ARG A 237 15.02 0.09 11.24
C ARG A 237 15.06 0.71 12.64
N ARG A 238 14.48 1.90 12.83
CA ARG A 238 14.42 2.52 14.17
C ARG A 238 13.42 1.75 15.05
N ILE A 239 13.93 0.92 15.96
CA ILE A 239 13.17 0.28 17.03
C ILE A 239 13.23 1.21 18.26
N ARG A 240 12.14 1.31 19.03
CA ARG A 240 12.10 2.13 20.26
C ARG A 240 13.30 1.81 21.17
N SER A 241 14.02 2.83 21.62
CA SER A 241 14.65 2.79 22.93
C SER A 241 13.54 2.80 23.99
N ARG A 242 13.63 1.90 24.96
CA ARG A 242 12.67 1.78 26.08
C ARG A 242 12.66 3.04 26.94
#